data_AF-A0A8H6UPF8-F1
#
_entry.id   AF-A0A8H6UPF8-F1
#
_cell.length_a   1.000
_cell.length_b   1.000
_cell.length_c   1.000
_cell.angle_alpha   90.00
_cell.angle_beta   90.00
_cell.angle_gamma   90.00
#
_symmetry.space_group_name_H-M   'P 1'
#
loop_
_entity.id
_entity.type
_entity.pdbx_description
1 polymer ?
#
loop_
_entity_poly.entity_id
_entity_poly.type
_entity_poly.pdbx_seq_one_letter_code
_entity_poly.pdbx_strand_id
1 'polypeptide(L)'
;MDKLQVTLQAIQHQSTHIFNQYTQHPWLSTAACLAAYLALTLCLRFQRLRSIKAKYRKYSTRESLASMTDHDAWAIQKQMLQLEFPFTALKALQFALFRTYGIPSISTLLLQTSQFSNPATSFKRYADTGILIGEFMGFEPTSERAITALARTKLLHAGYRASGKILETDMLYTLSLFALEPVRFVERYEWRGLSALEKCALWGVAWWAGWVPGWTAVVGGDRGLESAV
;
A
#
# COMPACT_ATOMS: atom_id res chain seq x y z
N MET A 1 3.20 43.65 52.54
CA MET A 1 4.18 43.49 51.45
C MET A 1 4.96 42.19 51.60
N ASP A 2 5.23 41.74 52.82
CA ASP A 2 5.99 40.52 53.14
C ASP A 2 5.45 39.21 52.54
N LYS A 3 4.13 38.98 52.55
CA LYS A 3 3.54 37.76 51.98
C LYS A 3 3.81 37.62 50.47
N LEU A 4 3.92 38.75 49.77
CA LEU A 4 4.16 38.79 48.33
C LEU A 4 5.63 38.50 47.99
N GLN A 5 6.57 38.92 48.84
CA GLN A 5 7.98 38.54 48.70
C GLN A 5 8.22 37.06 48.99
N VAL A 6 7.56 36.51 50.01
CA VAL A 6 7.68 35.09 50.36
C VAL A 6 7.14 34.19 49.24
N THR A 7 5.99 34.54 48.63
CA THR A 7 5.46 33.78 47.49
C THR A 7 6.36 33.88 46.26
N LEU A 8 6.91 35.06 45.96
CA LEU A 8 7.84 35.24 44.84
C LEU A 8 9.13 34.43 45.04
N GLN A 9 9.70 34.40 46.25
CA GLN A 9 10.87 33.60 46.56
C GLN A 9 10.59 32.09 46.48
N ALA A 10 9.42 31.64 46.94
CA ALA A 10 9.01 30.24 46.82
C ALA A 10 8.87 29.82 45.34
N ILE A 11 8.25 30.66 44.50
CA ILE A 11 8.13 30.42 43.07
C ILE A 11 9.51 30.41 42.41
N GLN A 12 10.40 31.36 42.73
CA GLN A 12 11.77 31.41 42.21
C GLN A 12 12.57 30.14 42.57
N HIS A 13 12.49 29.70 43.82
CA HIS A 13 13.17 28.49 44.30
C HIS A 13 12.61 27.23 43.61
N GLN A 14 11.29 27.13 43.48
CA GLN A 14 10.67 26.01 42.78
C GLN A 14 11.02 25.98 41.29
N SER A 15 11.07 27.14 40.65
CA SER A 15 11.46 27.30 39.23
C SER A 15 12.90 26.87 38.99
N THR A 16 13.83 27.31 39.86
CA THR A 16 15.25 26.94 39.77
C THR A 16 15.48 25.47 40.05
N HIS A 17 14.75 24.86 40.99
CA HIS A 17 14.82 23.42 41.23
C HIS A 17 14.35 22.61 40.01
N ILE A 18 13.22 22.98 39.38
CA ILE A 18 12.72 22.32 38.16
C ILE A 18 13.71 22.51 37.01
N PHE A 19 14.27 23.71 36.83
CA PHE A 19 15.26 23.99 35.80
C PHE A 19 16.56 23.19 36.01
N ASN A 20 17.04 23.07 37.24
CA ASN A 20 18.23 22.30 37.57
C ASN A 20 17.99 20.79 37.35
N GLN A 21 16.79 20.30 37.69
CA GLN A 21 16.39 18.92 37.43
C GLN A 21 16.27 18.61 35.93
N TYR A 22 15.76 19.55 35.13
CA TYR A 22 15.68 19.41 33.67
C TYR A 22 17.07 19.43 32.99
N THR A 23 17.98 20.28 33.48
CA THR A 23 19.35 20.39 32.95
C THR A 23 20.25 19.22 33.35
N GLN A 24 19.98 18.56 34.49
CA GLN A 24 20.70 17.36 34.91
C GLN A 24 20.43 16.16 33.99
N HIS A 25 19.20 15.97 33.52
CA HIS A 25 18.81 14.81 32.70
C HIS A 25 17.84 15.16 31.54
N PRO A 26 18.25 15.99 30.56
CA PRO A 26 17.39 16.39 29.43
C PRO A 26 16.99 15.20 28.53
N TRP A 27 17.75 14.10 28.58
CA TRP A 27 17.45 12.87 27.85
C TRP A 27 16.19 12.16 28.36
N LEU A 28 15.79 12.34 29.64
CA LEU A 28 14.57 11.73 30.18
C LEU A 28 13.31 12.34 29.57
N SER A 29 13.26 13.66 29.43
CA SER A 29 12.13 14.36 28.81
C SER A 29 12.03 14.03 27.32
N THR A 30 13.15 13.99 26.61
CA THR A 30 13.16 13.59 25.20
C THR A 30 12.76 12.13 25.02
N ALA A 31 13.25 11.21 25.85
CA ALA A 31 12.84 9.81 25.85
C ALA A 31 11.35 9.64 26.18
N ALA A 32 10.82 10.38 27.16
CA ALA A 32 9.40 10.36 27.49
C ALA A 32 8.53 10.88 26.34
N CYS A 33 8.93 11.99 25.68
CA CYS A 33 8.24 12.51 24.50
C CYS A 33 8.26 11.50 23.34
N LEU A 34 9.40 10.87 23.09
CA LEU A 34 9.53 9.82 22.07
C LEU A 34 8.65 8.61 22.39
N ALA A 35 8.66 8.13 23.63
CA ALA A 35 7.84 7.01 24.07
C ALA A 35 6.33 7.33 23.96
N ALA A 36 5.92 8.53 24.37
CA ALA A 36 4.54 8.99 24.24
C ALA A 36 4.12 9.10 22.77
N TYR A 37 4.99 9.62 21.90
CA TYR A 37 4.76 9.68 20.46
C TYR A 37 4.62 8.27 19.84
N LEU A 38 5.52 7.34 20.16
CA LEU A 38 5.47 5.97 19.67
C LEU A 38 4.21 5.24 20.18
N ALA A 39 3.85 5.42 21.45
CA ALA A 39 2.62 4.85 22.00
C ALA A 39 1.37 5.42 21.30
N LEU A 40 1.31 6.73 21.09
CA LEU A 40 0.21 7.38 20.39
C LEU A 40 0.09 6.87 18.95
N THR A 41 1.20 6.80 18.22
CA THR A 41 1.20 6.32 16.83
C THR A 41 0.77 4.85 16.74
N LEU A 42 1.25 3.97 17.62
CA LEU A 42 0.81 2.58 17.68
C LEU A 42 -0.68 2.47 18.02
N CYS A 43 -1.16 3.23 19.01
CA CYS A 43 -2.58 3.26 19.39
C CYS A 43 -3.48 3.68 18.22
N LEU A 44 -3.13 4.77 17.53
CA LEU A 44 -3.89 5.28 16.38
C LEU A 44 -3.87 4.30 15.20
N ARG A 45 -2.73 3.65 14.93
CA ARG A 45 -2.61 2.63 13.87
C ARG A 45 -3.49 1.40 14.17
N PHE A 46 -3.44 0.87 15.39
CA PHE A 46 -4.33 -0.25 15.78
C PHE A 46 -5.80 0.16 15.86
N GLN A 47 -6.09 1.41 16.24
CA GLN A 47 -7.46 1.94 16.19
C GLN A 47 -7.99 1.99 14.75
N ARG A 48 -7.17 2.42 13.78
CA ARG A 48 -7.56 2.41 12.36
C ARG A 48 -7.83 0.99 11.86
N LEU A 49 -6.95 0.04 12.15
CA LEU A 49 -7.15 -1.36 11.78
C LEU A 49 -8.46 -1.92 12.36
N ARG A 50 -8.74 -1.65 13.63
CA ARG A 50 -10.01 -2.04 14.28
C ARG A 50 -11.21 -1.37 13.62
N SER A 51 -11.11 -0.10 13.28
CA SER A 51 -12.18 0.66 12.59
C SER A 51 -12.51 0.06 11.22
N ILE A 52 -11.49 -0.28 10.41
CA ILE A 52 -11.68 -0.91 9.10
C ILE A 52 -12.32 -2.29 9.25
N LYS A 53 -11.79 -3.13 10.15
CA LYS A 53 -12.37 -4.47 10.41
C LYS A 53 -13.81 -4.39 10.91
N ALA A 54 -14.14 -3.38 11.72
CA ALA A 54 -15.50 -3.15 12.20
C ALA A 54 -16.43 -2.68 11.07
N LYS A 55 -15.98 -1.74 10.22
CA LYS A 55 -16.74 -1.25 9.06
C LYS A 55 -17.07 -2.37 8.07
N TYR A 56 -16.11 -3.27 7.84
CA TYR A 56 -16.24 -4.39 6.91
C TYR A 56 -16.48 -5.73 7.61
N ARG A 57 -17.16 -5.73 8.77
CA ARG A 57 -17.45 -6.94 9.56
C ARG A 57 -18.23 -8.00 8.79
N LYS A 58 -18.97 -7.60 7.75
CA LYS A 58 -19.64 -8.50 6.81
C LYS A 58 -18.68 -9.49 6.13
N TYR A 59 -17.39 -9.15 6.03
CA TYR A 59 -16.33 -9.99 5.46
C TYR A 59 -15.49 -10.68 6.54
N SER A 60 -16.16 -11.33 7.51
CA SER A 60 -15.50 -11.95 8.67
C SER A 60 -15.07 -13.40 8.45
N THR A 61 -15.71 -14.11 7.52
CA THR A 61 -15.39 -15.51 7.15
C THR A 61 -14.79 -15.59 5.75
N ARG A 62 -14.13 -16.72 5.45
CA ARG A 62 -13.55 -16.99 4.13
C ARG A 62 -14.59 -16.91 3.02
N GLU A 63 -15.78 -17.46 3.27
CA GLU A 63 -16.89 -17.48 2.32
C GLU A 63 -17.43 -16.08 2.09
N SER A 64 -17.51 -15.26 3.15
CA SER A 64 -17.97 -13.88 3.01
C SER A 64 -16.98 -12.99 2.24
N LEU A 65 -15.67 -13.21 2.41
CA LEU A 65 -14.62 -12.54 1.63
C LEU A 65 -14.77 -12.80 0.13
N ALA A 66 -15.33 -13.96 -0.23
CA ALA A 66 -15.56 -14.30 -1.63
C ALA A 66 -16.55 -13.37 -2.33
N SER A 67 -17.45 -12.75 -1.55
CA SER A 67 -18.45 -11.79 -2.02
C SER A 67 -17.99 -10.33 -1.99
N MET A 68 -16.68 -10.07 -1.78
CA MET A 68 -16.17 -8.71 -1.70
C MET A 68 -16.37 -7.96 -3.01
N THR A 69 -17.03 -6.80 -2.94
CA THR A 69 -17.24 -5.93 -4.11
C THR A 69 -15.97 -5.20 -4.50
N ASP A 70 -15.83 -4.85 -5.77
CA ASP A 70 -14.67 -4.10 -6.28
C ASP A 70 -14.49 -2.77 -5.56
N HIS A 71 -15.60 -2.09 -5.24
CA HIS A 71 -15.59 -0.85 -4.46
C HIS A 71 -15.03 -1.06 -3.04
N ASP A 72 -15.46 -2.12 -2.35
CA ASP A 72 -14.96 -2.41 -1.01
C ASP A 72 -13.48 -2.83 -1.02
N ALA A 73 -13.09 -3.64 -1.99
CA ALA A 73 -11.70 -4.03 -2.22
C ALA A 73 -10.82 -2.79 -2.44
N TRP A 74 -11.24 -1.87 -3.32
CA TRP A 74 -10.55 -0.60 -3.54
C TRP A 74 -10.47 0.24 -2.26
N ALA A 75 -11.57 0.40 -1.53
CA ALA A 75 -11.60 1.25 -0.34
C ALA A 75 -10.66 0.71 0.77
N ILE A 76 -10.63 -0.61 0.98
CA ILE A 76 -9.73 -1.27 1.93
C ILE A 76 -8.28 -1.13 1.46
N GLN A 77 -7.99 -1.43 0.19
CA GLN A 77 -6.67 -1.28 -0.39
C GLN A 77 -6.16 0.16 -0.25
N LYS A 78 -6.99 1.15 -0.58
CA LYS A 78 -6.60 2.57 -0.55
C LYS A 78 -6.16 3.00 0.84
N GLN A 79 -6.90 2.61 1.88
CA GLN A 79 -6.50 2.86 3.27
C GLN A 79 -5.12 2.26 3.57
N MET A 80 -4.91 1.01 3.14
CA MET A 80 -3.67 0.31 3.39
C MET A 80 -2.48 0.93 2.62
N LEU A 81 -2.62 1.15 1.31
CA LEU A 81 -1.55 1.64 0.44
C LEU A 81 -1.29 3.14 0.56
N GLN A 82 -2.23 3.97 1.02
CA GLN A 82 -2.03 5.42 1.12
C GLN A 82 -1.84 5.92 2.55
N LEU A 83 -2.36 5.21 3.56
CA LEU A 83 -2.37 5.71 4.94
C LEU A 83 -1.62 4.83 5.94
N GLU A 84 -1.60 3.51 5.74
CA GLU A 84 -0.92 2.59 6.67
C GLU A 84 0.53 2.32 6.25
N PHE A 85 0.74 1.93 4.99
CA PHE A 85 2.04 1.46 4.49
C PHE A 85 2.47 2.16 3.18
N PRO A 86 2.36 3.50 3.05
CA PRO A 86 2.56 4.16 1.75
C PRO A 86 3.95 3.97 1.14
N PHE A 87 4.99 4.03 1.96
CA PHE A 87 6.35 3.83 1.50
C PHE A 87 6.57 2.38 1.04
N THR A 88 6.24 1.41 1.90
CA THR A 88 6.47 -0.01 1.63
C THR A 88 5.61 -0.53 0.49
N ALA A 89 4.36 -0.12 0.41
CA ALA A 89 3.47 -0.38 -0.72
C ALA A 89 4.09 0.07 -2.06
N LEU A 90 4.54 1.32 -2.12
CA LEU A 90 5.16 1.88 -3.32
C LEU A 90 6.42 1.10 -3.70
N LYS A 91 7.29 0.79 -2.74
CA LYS A 91 8.51 0.00 -2.97
C LYS A 91 8.21 -1.42 -3.42
N ALA A 92 7.21 -2.06 -2.84
CA ALA A 92 6.78 -3.39 -3.23
C ALA A 92 6.28 -3.43 -4.68
N LEU A 93 5.48 -2.44 -5.11
CA LEU A 93 5.00 -2.34 -6.49
C LEU A 93 6.14 -2.03 -7.48
N GLN A 94 7.10 -1.18 -7.11
CA GLN A 94 8.30 -0.94 -7.92
C GLN A 94 9.13 -2.23 -8.08
N PHE A 95 9.26 -3.02 -7.01
CA PHE A 95 9.98 -4.29 -7.05
C PHE A 95 9.23 -5.37 -7.84
N ALA A 96 7.90 -5.39 -7.74
CA ALA A 96 7.03 -6.24 -8.56
C ALA A 96 7.30 -6.01 -10.06
N LEU A 97 7.33 -4.75 -10.50
CA LEU A 97 7.70 -4.41 -11.87
C LEU A 97 9.11 -4.87 -12.22
N PHE A 98 10.09 -4.64 -11.35
CA PHE A 98 11.47 -5.06 -11.60
C PHE A 98 11.60 -6.59 -11.78
N ARG A 99 10.87 -7.40 -11.00
CA ARG A 99 10.86 -8.86 -11.17
C ARG A 99 10.39 -9.31 -12.55
N THR A 100 9.48 -8.58 -13.18
CA THR A 100 9.02 -8.92 -14.55
C THR A 100 10.16 -8.84 -15.58
N TYR A 101 11.20 -8.05 -15.32
CA TYR A 101 12.35 -7.91 -16.20
C TYR A 101 13.23 -9.17 -16.21
N GLY A 102 13.04 -10.09 -15.25
CA GLY A 102 13.69 -11.39 -15.23
C GLY A 102 13.03 -12.44 -16.14
N ILE A 103 11.85 -12.16 -16.69
CA ILE A 103 11.14 -13.10 -17.58
C ILE A 103 11.61 -12.88 -19.02
N PRO A 104 12.13 -13.91 -19.72
CA PRO A 104 12.67 -13.77 -21.07
C PRO A 104 11.72 -13.17 -22.11
N SER A 105 10.42 -13.53 -22.10
CA SER A 105 9.41 -12.98 -23.01
C SER A 105 9.25 -11.47 -22.82
N ILE A 106 9.07 -11.05 -21.56
CA ILE A 106 8.91 -9.64 -21.19
C ILE A 106 10.20 -8.86 -21.47
N SER A 107 11.35 -9.34 -20.97
CA SER A 107 12.62 -8.63 -21.09
C SER A 107 13.05 -8.42 -22.54
N THR A 108 12.84 -9.42 -23.41
CA THR A 108 13.11 -9.29 -24.85
C THR A 108 12.26 -8.20 -25.48
N LEU A 109 10.96 -8.17 -25.17
CA LEU A 109 10.07 -7.12 -25.66
C LEU A 109 10.51 -5.73 -25.16
N LEU A 110 10.85 -5.63 -23.87
CA LEU A 110 11.31 -4.39 -23.27
C LEU A 110 12.58 -3.85 -23.94
N LEU A 111 13.54 -4.72 -24.23
CA LEU A 111 14.75 -4.38 -24.98
C LEU A 111 14.42 -3.93 -26.41
N GLN A 112 13.57 -4.66 -27.12
CA GLN A 112 13.15 -4.31 -28.49
C GLN A 112 12.49 -2.93 -28.57
N THR A 113 11.66 -2.56 -27.59
CA THR A 113 11.04 -1.23 -27.57
C THR A 113 12.03 -0.11 -27.27
N SER A 114 13.21 -0.43 -26.71
CA SER A 114 14.24 0.51 -26.23
C SER A 114 13.74 1.55 -25.22
N GLN A 115 12.50 1.45 -24.76
CA GLN A 115 11.91 2.48 -23.90
C GLN A 115 12.51 2.49 -22.49
N PHE A 116 13.20 1.42 -22.07
CA PHE A 116 13.92 1.38 -20.79
C PHE A 116 15.42 1.67 -20.91
N SER A 117 16.02 1.40 -22.08
CA SER A 117 17.46 1.60 -22.31
C SER A 117 17.80 2.99 -22.85
N ASN A 118 16.87 3.65 -23.56
CA ASN A 118 17.10 4.98 -24.11
C ASN A 118 16.83 6.06 -23.03
N PRO A 119 17.83 6.89 -22.67
CA PRO A 119 17.68 7.97 -21.69
C PRO A 119 16.59 9.00 -22.06
N ALA A 120 16.34 9.21 -23.35
CA ALA A 120 15.35 10.18 -23.82
C ALA A 120 13.89 9.74 -23.57
N THR A 121 13.63 8.42 -23.46
CA THR A 121 12.26 7.87 -23.33
C THR A 121 12.01 7.19 -21.98
N SER A 122 13.06 6.75 -21.29
CA SER A 122 12.96 5.97 -20.05
C SER A 122 12.25 6.69 -18.91
N PHE A 123 12.60 7.97 -18.66
CA PHE A 123 11.92 8.77 -17.64
C PHE A 123 10.45 9.00 -17.96
N LYS A 124 10.12 9.25 -19.23
CA LYS A 124 8.74 9.39 -19.67
C LYS A 124 7.96 8.09 -19.44
N ARG A 125 8.51 6.93 -19.82
CA ARG A 125 7.85 5.64 -19.59
C ARG A 125 7.61 5.36 -18.09
N TYR A 126 8.59 5.69 -17.25
CA TYR A 126 8.45 5.56 -15.81
C TYR A 126 7.33 6.46 -15.26
N ALA A 127 7.31 7.74 -15.66
CA ALA A 127 6.28 8.70 -15.26
C ALA A 127 4.89 8.27 -15.76
N ASP A 128 4.76 7.88 -17.03
CA ASP A 128 3.51 7.40 -17.63
C ASP A 128 2.97 6.18 -16.88
N THR A 129 3.84 5.22 -16.54
CA THR A 129 3.46 4.02 -15.79
C THR A 129 2.99 4.37 -14.38
N GLY A 130 3.73 5.25 -13.68
CA GLY A 130 3.37 5.70 -12.33
C GLY A 130 2.03 6.42 -12.29
N ILE A 131 1.76 7.30 -13.26
CA ILE A 131 0.48 8.00 -13.36
C ILE A 131 -0.63 7.00 -13.63
N LEU A 132 -0.53 6.18 -14.69
CA LEU A 132 -1.60 5.24 -15.05
C LEU A 132 -1.96 4.31 -13.89
N ILE A 133 -0.95 3.73 -13.22
CA ILE A 133 -1.17 2.87 -12.05
C ILE A 133 -1.77 3.66 -10.88
N GLY A 134 -1.25 4.85 -10.59
CA GLY A 134 -1.76 5.70 -9.53
C GLY A 134 -3.23 6.09 -9.73
N GLU A 135 -3.63 6.36 -10.97
CA GLU A 135 -5.01 6.70 -11.33
C GLU A 135 -5.97 5.53 -11.07
N PHE A 136 -5.72 4.34 -11.64
CA PHE A 136 -6.68 3.24 -11.47
C PHE A 136 -6.64 2.58 -10.08
N MET A 137 -5.54 2.69 -9.34
CA MET A 137 -5.45 2.17 -7.96
C MET A 137 -5.91 3.19 -6.90
N GLY A 138 -5.79 4.48 -7.16
CA GLY A 138 -6.05 5.55 -6.20
C GLY A 138 -7.49 6.09 -6.22
N PHE A 139 -8.18 5.97 -7.35
CA PHE A 139 -9.55 6.43 -7.54
C PHE A 139 -10.54 5.27 -7.56
N GLU A 140 -11.80 5.57 -7.26
CA GLU A 140 -12.87 4.58 -7.21
C GLU A 140 -13.00 3.85 -8.55
N PRO A 141 -13.26 2.52 -8.57
CA PRO A 141 -13.35 1.73 -9.80
C PRO A 141 -14.31 2.28 -10.87
N THR A 142 -15.38 2.93 -10.42
CA THR A 142 -16.43 3.53 -11.26
C THR A 142 -16.08 4.95 -11.75
N SER A 143 -15.01 5.55 -11.25
CA SER A 143 -14.62 6.92 -11.58
C SER A 143 -14.08 7.02 -13.01
N GLU A 144 -14.36 8.14 -13.68
CA GLU A 144 -13.85 8.43 -15.02
C GLU A 144 -12.32 8.33 -15.09
N ARG A 145 -11.61 8.77 -14.04
CA ARG A 145 -10.15 8.72 -13.96
C ARG A 145 -9.63 7.29 -13.96
N ALA A 146 -10.19 6.42 -13.12
CA ALA A 146 -9.78 5.02 -13.04
C ALA A 146 -10.08 4.28 -14.35
N ILE A 147 -11.28 4.49 -14.91
CA ILE A 147 -11.69 3.88 -16.18
C ILE A 147 -10.80 4.36 -17.34
N THR A 148 -10.52 5.65 -17.42
CA THR A 148 -9.67 6.24 -18.46
C THR A 148 -8.25 5.71 -18.39
N ALA A 149 -7.66 5.66 -17.19
CA ALA A 149 -6.31 5.13 -17.01
C ALA A 149 -6.24 3.63 -17.36
N LEU A 150 -7.25 2.86 -16.96
CA LEU A 150 -7.32 1.44 -17.30
C LEU A 150 -7.49 1.22 -18.81
N ALA A 151 -8.39 1.97 -19.45
CA ALA A 151 -8.61 1.92 -20.90
C ALA A 151 -7.34 2.32 -21.67
N ARG A 152 -6.63 3.36 -21.22
CA ARG A 152 -5.36 3.79 -21.81
C ARG A 152 -4.29 2.72 -21.67
N THR A 153 -4.20 2.08 -20.50
CA THR A 153 -3.26 0.99 -20.28
C THR A 153 -3.61 -0.19 -21.21
N LYS A 154 -4.88 -0.57 -21.35
CA LYS A 154 -5.32 -1.64 -22.26
C LYS A 154 -5.00 -1.33 -23.72
N LEU A 155 -5.22 -0.09 -24.16
CA LEU A 155 -4.89 0.36 -25.51
C LEU A 155 -3.39 0.22 -25.81
N LEU A 156 -2.52 0.61 -24.87
CA LEU A 156 -1.06 0.48 -25.03
C LEU A 156 -0.61 -0.99 -25.14
N HIS A 157 -1.31 -1.92 -24.49
CA HIS A 157 -1.02 -3.35 -24.55
C HIS A 157 -1.69 -4.07 -25.74
N ALA A 158 -2.75 -3.51 -26.32
CA ALA A 158 -3.60 -4.18 -27.32
C ALA A 158 -2.83 -4.68 -28.54
N GLY A 159 -1.99 -3.83 -29.16
CA GLY A 159 -1.21 -4.22 -30.33
C GLY A 159 -0.16 -5.30 -30.04
N TYR A 160 0.47 -5.25 -28.86
CA TYR A 160 1.43 -6.26 -28.44
C TYR A 160 0.77 -7.59 -28.10
N ARG A 161 -0.44 -7.57 -27.54
CA ARG A 161 -1.24 -8.77 -27.30
C ARG A 161 -1.71 -9.40 -28.60
N ALA A 162 -2.22 -8.58 -29.54
CA ALA A 162 -2.68 -9.06 -30.85
C ALA A 162 -1.55 -9.68 -31.69
N SER A 163 -0.31 -9.21 -31.51
CA SER A 163 0.89 -9.78 -32.17
C SER A 163 1.55 -10.93 -31.39
N GLY A 164 0.97 -11.39 -30.29
CA GLY A 164 1.51 -12.49 -29.47
C GLY A 164 2.80 -12.15 -28.71
N LYS A 165 3.17 -10.87 -28.63
CA LYS A 165 4.37 -10.41 -27.91
C LYS A 165 4.16 -10.27 -26.41
N ILE A 166 2.90 -10.06 -25.99
CA ILE A 166 2.50 -10.08 -24.58
C ILE A 166 1.57 -11.25 -24.39
N LEU A 167 2.06 -12.28 -23.71
CA LEU A 167 1.32 -13.50 -23.47
C LEU A 167 0.32 -13.31 -22.31
N GLU A 168 -0.73 -14.13 -22.30
CA GLU A 168 -1.68 -14.12 -21.19
C GLU A 168 -1.00 -14.55 -19.87
N THR A 169 -0.04 -15.47 -19.94
CA THR A 169 0.78 -15.89 -18.80
C THR A 169 1.64 -14.75 -18.24
N ASP A 170 2.16 -13.87 -19.10
CA ASP A 170 2.95 -12.72 -18.67
C ASP A 170 2.08 -11.69 -17.91
N MET A 171 0.84 -11.48 -18.39
CA MET A 171 -0.14 -10.64 -17.71
C MET A 171 -0.57 -11.22 -16.37
N LEU A 172 -0.93 -12.50 -16.34
CA LEU A 172 -1.28 -13.24 -15.11
C LEU A 172 -0.17 -13.14 -14.07
N TYR A 173 1.07 -13.38 -14.47
CA TYR A 173 2.23 -13.28 -13.58
C TYR A 173 2.41 -11.85 -13.07
N THR A 174 2.36 -10.85 -13.95
CA THR A 174 2.54 -9.44 -13.57
C THR A 174 1.47 -9.00 -12.57
N LEU A 175 0.20 -9.33 -12.79
CA LEU A 175 -0.89 -8.99 -11.88
C LEU A 175 -0.79 -9.73 -10.55
N SER A 176 -0.36 -11.00 -10.58
CA SER A 176 -0.09 -11.77 -9.35
C SER A 176 0.97 -11.09 -8.49
N LEU A 177 2.03 -10.54 -9.10
CA LEU A 177 3.04 -9.77 -8.36
C LEU A 177 2.48 -8.49 -7.73
N PHE A 178 1.54 -7.81 -8.40
CA PHE A 178 0.89 -6.61 -7.84
C PHE A 178 0.05 -6.93 -6.59
N ALA A 179 -0.52 -8.13 -6.49
CA ALA A 179 -1.21 -8.58 -5.29
C ALA A 179 -0.24 -9.14 -4.22
N LEU A 180 0.75 -9.92 -4.63
CA LEU A 180 1.63 -10.69 -3.71
C LEU A 180 2.77 -9.88 -3.11
N GLU A 181 3.44 -9.03 -3.90
CA GLU A 181 4.63 -8.33 -3.42
C GLU A 181 4.31 -7.32 -2.29
N PRO A 182 3.20 -6.55 -2.33
CA PRO A 182 2.81 -5.73 -1.18
C PRO A 182 2.63 -6.54 0.10
N VAL A 183 2.02 -7.74 0.01
CA VAL A 183 1.85 -8.64 1.16
C VAL A 183 3.21 -9.06 1.72
N ARG A 184 4.10 -9.56 0.85
CA ARG A 184 5.44 -10.03 1.23
C ARG A 184 6.30 -8.95 1.85
N PHE A 185 6.24 -7.73 1.33
CA PHE A 185 7.01 -6.61 1.84
C PHE A 185 6.49 -6.14 3.21
N VAL A 186 5.17 -6.05 3.37
CA VAL A 186 4.57 -5.69 4.67
C VAL A 186 4.91 -6.74 5.73
N GLU A 187 4.76 -8.03 5.42
CA GLU A 187 5.08 -9.10 6.36
C GLU A 187 6.56 -9.14 6.78
N ARG A 188 7.47 -8.65 5.93
CA ARG A 188 8.91 -8.65 6.20
C ARG A 188 9.43 -7.38 6.86
N TYR A 189 8.94 -6.21 6.46
CA TYR A 189 9.55 -4.92 6.79
C TYR A 189 8.67 -4.02 7.65
N GLU A 190 7.39 -4.32 7.79
CA GLU A 190 6.47 -3.48 8.54
C GLU A 190 6.20 -3.99 9.96
N TRP A 191 5.67 -3.08 10.77
CA TRP A 191 5.38 -3.28 12.19
C TRP A 191 4.21 -4.25 12.46
N ARG A 192 3.47 -4.70 11.43
CA ARG A 192 2.43 -5.72 11.53
C ARG A 192 2.24 -6.47 10.22
N GLY A 193 1.69 -7.68 10.31
CA GLY A 193 1.17 -8.42 9.16
C GLY A 193 -0.16 -7.88 8.64
N LEU A 194 -0.48 -8.22 7.39
CA LEU A 194 -1.79 -7.95 6.79
C LEU A 194 -2.84 -8.96 7.26
N SER A 195 -4.04 -8.46 7.51
CA SER A 195 -5.21 -9.29 7.80
C SER A 195 -5.74 -9.97 6.54
N ALA A 196 -6.50 -11.06 6.70
CA ALA A 196 -7.15 -11.75 5.58
C ALA A 196 -8.04 -10.81 4.73
N LEU A 197 -8.69 -9.84 5.39
CA LEU A 197 -9.47 -8.79 4.73
C LEU A 197 -8.61 -7.93 3.80
N GLU A 198 -7.47 -7.44 4.28
CA GLU A 198 -6.55 -6.61 3.50
C GLU A 198 -5.90 -7.41 2.36
N LYS A 199 -5.54 -8.68 2.61
CA LYS A 199 -5.01 -9.58 1.57
C LYS A 199 -6.05 -9.78 0.47
N CYS A 200 -7.30 -10.12 0.82
CA CYS A 200 -8.38 -10.31 -0.14
C CYS A 200 -8.65 -9.04 -0.97
N ALA A 201 -8.63 -7.87 -0.32
CA ALA A 201 -8.79 -6.58 -1.01
C ALA A 201 -7.70 -6.34 -2.07
N LEU A 202 -6.43 -6.63 -1.77
CA LEU A 202 -5.33 -6.54 -2.74
C LEU A 202 -5.55 -7.45 -3.95
N TRP A 203 -5.97 -8.69 -3.70
CA TRP A 203 -6.32 -9.64 -4.77
C TRP A 203 -7.48 -9.12 -5.61
N GLY A 204 -8.57 -8.65 -4.98
CA GLY A 204 -9.72 -8.08 -5.68
C GLY A 204 -9.32 -6.96 -6.63
N VAL A 205 -8.43 -6.06 -6.19
CA VAL A 205 -7.97 -4.94 -7.03
C VAL A 205 -7.10 -5.34 -8.20
N ALA A 206 -6.20 -6.31 -8.02
CA ALA A 206 -5.39 -6.80 -9.13
C ALA A 206 -6.25 -7.42 -10.26
N TRP A 207 -7.43 -7.97 -9.93
CA TRP A 207 -8.26 -8.71 -10.86
C TRP A 207 -9.44 -7.93 -11.47
N TRP A 208 -10.08 -6.99 -10.75
CA TRP A 208 -11.19 -6.21 -11.32
C TRP A 208 -10.76 -5.28 -12.46
N ALA A 209 -9.46 -4.96 -12.56
CA ALA A 209 -8.89 -4.29 -13.71
C ALA A 209 -9.13 -5.07 -15.03
N GLY A 210 -9.63 -6.31 -14.98
CA GLY A 210 -10.24 -7.00 -16.11
C GLY A 210 -9.24 -7.29 -17.21
N TRP A 211 -8.01 -7.59 -16.80
CA TRP A 211 -6.89 -7.96 -17.67
C TRP A 211 -6.89 -9.43 -18.03
N VAL A 212 -7.51 -10.26 -17.19
CA VAL A 212 -7.61 -11.71 -17.36
C VAL A 212 -9.07 -12.10 -17.26
N PRO A 213 -9.65 -12.72 -18.30
CA PRO A 213 -11.01 -13.25 -18.25
C PRO A 213 -11.15 -14.37 -17.19
N GLY A 214 -12.25 -14.36 -16.40
CA GLY A 214 -12.67 -15.54 -15.62
C GLY A 214 -12.43 -15.53 -14.10
N TRP A 215 -12.03 -14.42 -13.49
CA TRP A 215 -11.76 -14.37 -12.03
C TRP A 215 -12.99 -14.59 -11.12
N THR A 216 -14.22 -14.35 -11.59
CA THR A 216 -15.43 -14.68 -10.80
C THR A 216 -15.48 -16.16 -10.36
N ALA A 217 -14.74 -17.05 -11.03
CA ALA A 217 -14.64 -18.46 -10.69
C ALA A 217 -13.55 -18.82 -9.67
N VAL A 218 -12.49 -18.02 -9.47
CA VAL A 218 -11.36 -18.38 -8.60
C VAL A 218 -11.63 -18.06 -7.13
N VAL A 219 -12.48 -17.06 -6.90
CA VAL A 219 -12.94 -16.68 -5.55
C VAL A 219 -14.10 -17.60 -5.09
N GLY A 220 -14.85 -18.16 -6.03
CA GLY A 220 -15.89 -19.16 -5.78
C GLY A 220 -15.45 -20.63 -5.88
N GLY A 221 -14.16 -20.89 -6.17
CA GLY A 221 -13.61 -22.23 -6.31
C GLY A 221 -12.58 -22.51 -5.22
N ASP A 222 -12.73 -23.64 -4.52
CA ASP A 222 -11.99 -24.07 -3.32
C ASP A 222 -10.46 -23.93 -3.34
N ARG A 223 -9.83 -23.69 -4.50
CA ARG A 223 -8.37 -23.75 -4.69
C ARG A 223 -7.64 -22.39 -4.75
N GLY A 224 -8.36 -21.27 -4.80
CA GLY A 224 -7.73 -19.95 -5.00
C GLY A 224 -6.97 -19.39 -3.78
N LEU A 225 -7.34 -19.81 -2.57
CA LEU A 225 -6.76 -19.30 -1.32
C LEU A 225 -5.75 -20.27 -0.68
N GLU A 226 -5.73 -21.55 -1.05
CA GLU A 226 -4.86 -22.56 -0.41
C GLU A 226 -3.40 -22.49 -0.85
N SER A 227 -3.11 -21.88 -2.00
CA SER A 227 -1.74 -21.72 -2.52
C SER A 227 -1.11 -20.36 -2.19
N ALA A 228 -1.87 -19.48 -1.52
CA ALA A 228 -1.46 -18.11 -1.20
C ALA A 228 -1.36 -17.83 0.32
N VAL A 229 -1.46 -18.88 1.15
CA VAL A 229 -1.18 -18.86 2.60
C VAL A 229 0.10 -19.64 2.87
#